data_AF-A0A2E5MFX7-F1
#
_entry.id   AF-A0A2E5MFX7-F1
#
_cell.length_a   1.000
_cell.length_b   1.000
_cell.length_c   1.000
_cell.angle_alpha   90.00
_cell.angle_beta   90.00
_cell.angle_gamma   90.00
#
_symmetry.space_group_name_H-M   'P 1'
#
loop_
_entity.id
_entity.type
_entity.pdbx_description
1 polymer ?
#
loop_
_entity_poly.entity_id
_entity_poly.type
_entity_poly.pdbx_seq_one_letter_code
_entity_poly.pdbx_strand_id
1 'polypeptide(L)'
;MEFVAWATHKYIMHGFLWNLHKDHHQVNKDKVLEKNDAFFLIFAIPGATFMILGSTLLYIGIGITLYGFAYFIVHEIFIHQRIKFFKRTRIRYFKAIRKAHKIHHKSQKKDDGKCFGMLIIPLKYLKQANT
;
A
#
# COMPACT_ATOMS: atom_id res chain seq x y z
N MET A 1 -5.48 -7.82 8.85
CA MET A 1 -5.50 -7.07 7.58
C MET A 1 -4.19 -7.11 6.80
N GLU A 2 -3.00 -6.91 7.41
CA GLU A 2 -1.72 -6.89 6.66
C GLU A 2 -1.49 -8.11 5.76
N PHE A 3 -1.71 -9.33 6.25
CA PHE A 3 -1.54 -10.53 5.42
C PHE A 3 -2.48 -10.58 4.21
N VAL A 4 -3.72 -10.08 4.38
CA VAL A 4 -4.69 -9.93 3.28
C VAL A 4 -4.19 -8.88 2.31
N ALA A 5 -3.71 -7.73 2.80
CA ALA A 5 -3.15 -6.68 1.94
C ALA A 5 -1.92 -7.18 1.16
N TRP A 6 -1.03 -7.92 1.81
CA TRP A 6 0.13 -8.55 1.18
C TRP A 6 -0.29 -9.53 0.08
N ALA A 7 -1.28 -10.39 0.36
CA ALA A 7 -1.77 -11.38 -0.60
C ALA A 7 -2.46 -10.70 -1.79
N THR A 8 -3.30 -9.70 -1.52
CA THR A 8 -3.93 -8.88 -2.54
C THR A 8 -2.89 -8.17 -3.39
N HIS A 9 -1.88 -7.57 -2.77
CA HIS A 9 -0.82 -6.88 -3.50
C HIS A 9 -0.05 -7.84 -4.41
N LYS A 10 0.33 -9.01 -3.92
CA LYS A 10 1.10 -10.00 -4.68
C LYS A 10 0.28 -10.70 -5.78
N TYR A 11 -0.91 -11.19 -5.45
CA TYR A 11 -1.65 -12.10 -6.33
C TYR A 11 -2.75 -11.41 -7.14
N ILE A 12 -3.25 -10.27 -6.68
CA ILE A 12 -4.33 -9.53 -7.36
C ILE A 12 -3.75 -8.33 -8.10
N MET A 13 -3.07 -7.42 -7.39
CA MET A 13 -2.52 -6.19 -7.96
C MET A 13 -1.36 -6.49 -8.91
N HIS A 14 -0.42 -7.34 -8.52
CA HIS A 14 0.61 -7.91 -9.40
C HIS A 14 0.12 -9.10 -10.22
N GLY A 15 -1.18 -9.41 -10.20
CA GLY A 15 -1.78 -10.52 -10.92
C GLY A 15 -2.66 -10.04 -12.08
N PHE A 16 -3.96 -10.27 -11.95
CA PHE A 16 -4.95 -9.93 -12.98
C PHE A 16 -5.32 -8.44 -12.99
N LEU A 17 -5.14 -7.72 -11.88
CA LEU A 17 -5.34 -6.27 -11.80
C LEU A 17 -4.05 -5.47 -12.06
N TRP A 18 -3.04 -6.07 -12.69
CA TRP A 18 -1.80 -5.36 -13.05
C TRP A 18 -2.04 -4.13 -13.91
N ASN A 19 -3.04 -4.13 -14.80
CA ASN A 19 -3.37 -2.93 -15.58
C ASN A 19 -3.78 -1.72 -14.72
N LEU A 20 -4.31 -1.95 -13.52
CA LEU A 20 -4.61 -0.89 -12.54
C LEU A 20 -3.39 -0.51 -11.72
N HIS A 21 -2.48 -1.45 -11.45
CA HIS A 21 -1.31 -1.20 -10.59
C HIS A 21 -0.04 -0.77 -11.36
N LYS A 22 -0.01 -0.97 -12.68
CA LYS A 22 1.18 -0.76 -13.52
C LYS A 22 1.65 0.69 -13.52
N ASP A 23 0.74 1.64 -13.61
CA ASP A 23 1.11 3.06 -13.67
C ASP A 23 1.64 3.60 -12.35
N HIS A 24 1.28 2.95 -11.24
CA HIS A 24 1.87 3.19 -9.95
C HIS A 24 3.33 2.70 -9.84
N HIS A 25 3.69 1.61 -10.55
CA HIS A 25 5.11 1.24 -10.71
C HIS A 25 5.83 2.15 -11.70
N GLN A 26 5.18 2.45 -12.82
CA GLN A 26 5.70 3.22 -13.94
C GLN A 26 5.18 4.67 -13.86
N VAL A 27 5.53 5.35 -12.76
CA VAL A 27 4.97 6.65 -12.38
C VAL A 27 5.17 7.69 -13.48
N ASN A 28 4.05 8.24 -13.97
CA ASN A 28 4.05 9.42 -14.81
C ASN A 28 3.84 10.67 -13.94
N LYS A 29 4.86 11.54 -13.85
CA LYS A 29 4.84 12.73 -12.98
C LYS A 29 3.89 13.84 -13.44
N ASP A 30 3.39 13.77 -14.67
CA ASP A 30 2.45 14.76 -15.22
C ASP A 30 1.00 14.44 -14.84
N LYS A 31 0.74 13.25 -14.28
CA LYS A 31 -0.60 12.83 -13.86
C LYS A 31 -0.78 12.98 -12.36
N VAL A 32 -1.87 13.65 -11.98
CA VAL A 32 -2.27 13.76 -10.57
C VAL A 32 -2.95 12.49 -10.08
N LEU A 33 -3.71 11.80 -10.94
CA LEU A 33 -4.40 10.55 -10.63
C LEU A 33 -3.74 9.36 -11.33
N GLU A 34 -3.68 8.24 -10.61
CA GLU A 34 -3.21 6.94 -11.11
C GLU A 34 -4.41 5.98 -11.19
N LYS A 35 -4.43 5.05 -12.15
CA LYS A 35 -5.40 3.96 -12.19
C LYS A 35 -5.37 3.15 -10.90
N ASN A 36 -4.21 3.10 -10.24
CA ASN A 36 -4.05 2.49 -8.94
C ASN A 36 -4.95 3.12 -7.87
N ASP A 37 -5.36 4.39 -8.03
CA ASP A 37 -6.31 5.02 -7.12
C ASP A 37 -7.68 4.30 -7.12
N ALA A 38 -7.99 3.48 -8.14
CA ALA A 38 -9.18 2.62 -8.15
C ALA A 38 -9.19 1.61 -6.98
N PHE A 39 -8.03 1.21 -6.45
CA PHE A 39 -7.98 0.32 -5.29
C PHE A 39 -8.61 0.93 -4.04
N PHE A 40 -8.63 2.26 -3.91
CA PHE A 40 -9.37 2.91 -2.82
C PHE A 40 -10.85 2.53 -2.85
N LEU A 41 -11.48 2.60 -4.03
CA LEU A 41 -12.89 2.22 -4.19
C LEU A 41 -13.10 0.71 -4.04
N ILE A 42 -12.20 -0.11 -4.59
CA ILE A 42 -12.27 -1.59 -4.49
C ILE A 42 -12.29 -2.04 -3.02
N PHE A 43 -11.59 -1.35 -2.12
CA PHE A 43 -11.62 -1.66 -0.69
C PHE A 43 -12.69 -0.89 0.09
N ALA A 44 -12.98 0.36 -0.29
CA ALA A 44 -13.99 1.17 0.40
C ALA A 44 -15.40 0.60 0.23
N ILE A 45 -15.74 0.08 -0.94
CA ILE A 45 -17.06 -0.52 -1.21
C ILE A 45 -17.37 -1.67 -0.23
N PRO A 46 -16.58 -2.76 -0.17
CA PRO A 46 -16.86 -3.85 0.77
C PRO A 46 -16.76 -3.40 2.23
N GLY A 47 -15.85 -2.48 2.55
CA GLY A 47 -15.78 -1.88 3.90
C GLY A 47 -17.09 -1.19 4.29
N ALA A 48 -17.60 -0.31 3.44
CA ALA A 48 -18.87 0.39 3.64
C ALA A 48 -20.07 -0.56 3.65
N THR A 49 -20.13 -1.51 2.72
CA THR A 49 -21.18 -2.53 2.67
C THR A 49 -21.26 -3.31 3.97
N PHE A 50 -20.13 -3.78 4.51
CA PHE A 50 -20.11 -4.50 5.78
C PHE A 50 -20.52 -3.64 6.98
N MET A 51 -20.19 -2.35 6.96
CA MET A 51 -20.65 -1.42 7.99
C MET A 51 -22.17 -1.16 7.91
N ILE A 52 -22.73 -1.05 6.70
CA ILE A 52 -24.17 -0.86 6.47
C ILE A 52 -24.97 -2.10 6.88
N LEU A 53 -24.48 -3.30 6.56
CA LEU A 53 -25.14 -4.56 6.92
C LEU A 53 -25.09 -4.86 8.44
N GLY A 54 -24.08 -4.33 9.15
CA GLY A 54 -24.00 -4.40 10.61
C GLY A 54 -23.63 -5.78 11.18
N SER A 55 -24.04 -6.05 12.43
CA SER A 55 -23.72 -7.31 13.15
C SER A 55 -22.21 -7.57 13.25
N THR A 56 -21.77 -8.82 13.14
CA THR A 56 -20.36 -9.20 13.15
C THR A 56 -19.58 -8.65 11.94
N LEU A 57 -20.26 -8.36 10.82
CA LEU A 57 -19.66 -7.77 9.63
C LEU A 57 -19.17 -6.34 9.87
N LEU A 58 -19.82 -5.60 10.79
CA LEU A 58 -19.41 -4.25 11.17
C LEU A 58 -17.92 -4.18 11.54
N TYR A 59 -17.44 -5.11 12.34
CA TYR A 59 -16.04 -5.14 12.79
C TYR A 59 -15.07 -5.42 11.63
N ILE A 60 -15.49 -6.22 10.65
CA ILE A 60 -14.71 -6.46 9.43
C ILE A 60 -14.65 -5.18 8.60
N GLY A 61 -15.80 -4.50 8.41
CA GLY A 61 -15.87 -3.23 7.70
C GLY A 61 -15.03 -2.12 8.33
N ILE A 62 -15.06 -2.02 9.67
CA ILE A 62 -14.19 -1.13 10.45
C ILE A 62 -12.72 -1.49 10.23
N GLY A 63 -12.37 -2.79 10.29
CA GLY A 63 -11.01 -3.27 10.06
C GLY A 63 -10.48 -2.94 8.67
N ILE A 64 -11.30 -3.11 7.62
CA ILE A 64 -10.97 -2.72 6.24
C ILE A 64 -10.73 -1.22 6.15
N THR A 65 -11.65 -0.42 6.71
CA THR A 65 -11.60 1.04 6.64
C THR A 65 -10.38 1.60 7.37
N LEU A 66 -10.15 1.20 8.62
CA LEU A 66 -9.01 1.66 9.42
C LEU A 66 -7.68 1.26 8.80
N TYR A 67 -7.58 0.03 8.31
CA TYR A 67 -6.37 -0.44 7.67
C TYR A 67 -6.13 0.24 6.32
N GLY A 68 -7.18 0.43 5.51
CA GLY A 68 -7.11 1.18 4.24
C GLY A 68 -6.69 2.63 4.46
N PHE A 69 -7.20 3.29 5.51
CA PHE A 69 -6.78 4.63 5.90
C PHE A 69 -5.32 4.69 6.36
N ALA A 70 -4.87 3.73 7.18
CA ALA A 70 -3.47 3.62 7.55
C ALA A 70 -2.57 3.38 6.32
N TYR A 71 -3.02 2.54 5.39
CA TYR A 71 -2.32 2.29 4.13
C TYR A 71 -2.20 3.57 3.30
N PHE A 72 -3.29 4.34 3.14
CA PHE A 72 -3.26 5.63 2.46
C PHE A 72 -2.21 6.57 3.05
N ILE A 73 -2.20 6.74 4.36
CA ILE A 73 -1.23 7.62 5.04
C ILE A 73 0.19 7.14 4.77
N VAL A 74 0.47 5.85 4.95
CA VAL A 74 1.84 5.35 4.79
C VAL A 74 2.27 5.36 3.31
N HIS A 75 1.41 4.93 2.41
CA HIS A 75 1.69 4.85 0.98
C HIS A 75 1.79 6.22 0.32
N GLU A 76 0.70 6.99 0.34
CA GLU A 76 0.56 8.21 -0.47
C GLU A 76 1.28 9.39 0.14
N ILE A 77 1.15 9.56 1.45
CA ILE A 77 1.72 10.70 2.16
C ILE A 77 3.18 10.43 2.47
N PHE A 78 3.47 9.28 3.08
CA PHE A 78 4.79 9.03 3.65
C PHE A 78 5.81 8.47 2.66
N ILE A 79 5.41 7.53 1.80
CA ILE A 79 6.30 6.88 0.83
C ILE A 79 6.36 7.64 -0.50
N HIS A 80 5.23 7.79 -1.19
CA HIS A 80 5.15 8.42 -2.51
C HIS A 80 5.20 9.95 -2.43
N GLN A 81 4.84 10.55 -1.29
CA GLN A 81 4.81 11.99 -1.09
C GLN A 81 3.97 12.73 -2.15
N ARG A 82 2.90 12.09 -2.64
CA ARG A 82 1.87 12.75 -3.47
C ARG A 82 1.21 13.89 -2.67
N ILE A 83 1.12 13.71 -1.35
CA ILE A 83 0.84 14.76 -0.37
C ILE A 83 2.11 15.00 0.47
N LYS A 84 2.64 16.23 0.46
CA LYS A 84 3.96 16.55 1.07
C LYS A 84 3.88 16.77 2.59
N PHE A 85 3.36 15.80 3.34
CA PHE A 85 3.35 15.79 4.81
C PHE A 85 4.34 14.74 5.35
N PHE A 86 4.88 14.91 6.57
CA PHE A 86 5.87 14.00 7.19
C PHE A 86 7.17 13.70 6.39
N LYS A 87 7.57 14.57 5.45
CA LYS A 87 8.73 14.37 4.56
C LYS A 87 10.05 14.06 5.31
N ARG A 88 10.23 14.57 6.53
CA ARG A 88 11.48 14.53 7.30
C ARG A 88 11.47 13.57 8.51
N THR A 89 10.62 12.53 8.54
CA THR A 89 10.68 11.58 9.67
C THR A 89 12.06 10.93 9.77
N ARG A 90 12.58 10.85 10.99
CA ARG A 90 13.87 10.20 11.30
C ARG A 90 13.70 8.83 11.95
N ILE A 91 12.46 8.41 12.20
CA ILE A 91 12.14 7.15 12.87
C ILE A 91 12.59 5.97 12.00
N ARG A 92 13.34 5.05 12.62
CA ARG A 92 13.95 3.88 11.98
C ARG A 92 12.95 3.02 11.22
N TYR A 93 11.82 2.70 11.85
CA TYR A 93 10.77 1.87 11.27
C TYR A 93 10.26 2.45 9.94
N PHE A 94 9.88 3.73 9.95
CA PHE A 94 9.40 4.42 8.76
C PHE A 94 10.47 4.53 7.66
N LYS A 95 11.76 4.75 8.03
CA LYS A 95 12.85 4.69 7.05
C LYS A 95 12.95 3.31 6.38
N ALA A 96 12.82 2.25 7.16
CA ALA A 96 12.89 0.88 6.67
C ALA A 96 11.72 0.54 5.73
N ILE A 97 10.49 0.95 6.09
CA ILE A 97 9.31 0.80 5.24
C ILE A 97 9.52 1.47 3.88
N ARG A 98 9.92 2.75 3.88
CA ARG A 98 10.18 3.49 2.65
C ARG A 98 11.25 2.80 1.79
N LYS A 99 12.28 2.22 2.42
CA LYS A 99 13.33 1.48 1.71
C LYS A 99 12.80 0.19 1.09
N ALA A 100 12.02 -0.60 1.83
CA ALA A 100 11.42 -1.83 1.35
C ALA A 100 10.48 -1.56 0.16
N HIS A 101 9.63 -0.56 0.28
CA HIS A 101 8.71 -0.14 -0.79
C HIS A 101 9.44 0.41 -2.01
N LYS A 102 10.51 1.20 -1.81
CA LYS A 102 11.36 1.65 -2.93
C LYS A 102 12.00 0.47 -3.67
N ILE A 103 12.41 -0.59 -2.97
CA ILE A 103 12.95 -1.81 -3.59
C ILE A 103 11.87 -2.56 -4.35
N HIS A 104 10.66 -2.61 -3.82
CA HIS A 104 9.50 -3.16 -4.51
C HIS A 104 9.28 -2.46 -5.87
N HIS A 105 9.22 -1.12 -5.88
CA HIS A 105 9.07 -0.33 -7.11
C HIS A 105 10.27 -0.34 -8.05
N LYS A 106 11.45 -0.82 -7.63
CA LYS A 106 12.55 -1.04 -8.60
C LYS A 106 12.18 -2.09 -9.64
N SER A 107 11.31 -3.04 -9.27
CA SER A 107 10.67 -3.88 -10.27
C SER A 107 9.59 -3.09 -10.98
N GLN A 108 9.79 -2.85 -12.26
CA GLN A 108 8.85 -2.16 -13.15
C GLN A 108 7.95 -3.15 -13.90
N LYS A 109 8.11 -4.44 -13.63
CA LYS A 109 7.40 -5.55 -14.29
C LYS A 109 6.54 -6.29 -13.29
N LYS A 110 5.50 -6.93 -13.81
CA LYS A 110 4.53 -7.74 -13.06
C LYS A 110 5.22 -8.81 -12.20
N ASP A 111 6.11 -9.61 -12.78
CA ASP A 111 6.58 -10.88 -12.19
C ASP A 111 7.89 -10.78 -11.36
N ASP A 112 8.60 -9.64 -11.38
CA ASP A 112 9.84 -9.45 -10.60
C ASP A 112 9.62 -8.66 -9.30
N GLY A 113 8.36 -8.59 -8.86
CA GLY A 113 7.98 -7.91 -7.62
C GLY A 113 8.67 -8.52 -6.39
N LYS A 114 9.28 -7.68 -5.56
CA LYS A 114 9.88 -8.06 -4.26
C LYS A 114 9.22 -7.26 -3.16
N CYS A 115 9.05 -7.82 -1.98
CA CYS A 115 8.56 -7.11 -0.78
C CYS A 115 7.18 -6.44 -0.96
N PHE A 116 6.12 -7.24 -0.99
CA PHE A 116 4.73 -6.78 -1.16
C PHE A 116 4.07 -6.24 0.12
N GLY A 117 4.74 -6.33 1.27
CA GLY A 117 4.20 -5.87 2.56
C GLY A 117 4.33 -4.37 2.73
N MET A 118 3.36 -3.77 3.42
CA MET A 118 3.31 -2.33 3.69
C MET A 118 3.85 -2.03 5.09
N LEU A 119 3.17 -2.52 6.15
CA LEU A 119 3.56 -2.24 7.54
C LEU A 119 4.50 -3.31 8.08
N ILE A 120 4.41 -4.54 7.55
CA ILE A 120 5.30 -5.64 7.91
C ILE A 120 6.29 -5.87 6.76
N ILE A 121 7.55 -5.52 7.02
CA ILE A 121 8.63 -5.61 6.04
C ILE A 121 9.70 -6.63 6.48
N PRO A 122 10.48 -7.20 5.54
CA PRO A 122 11.58 -8.09 5.90
C PRO A 122 12.60 -7.45 6.86
N LEU A 123 12.98 -8.18 7.91
CA LEU A 123 13.88 -7.72 8.98
C LEU A 123 15.22 -7.15 8.47
N LYS A 124 15.71 -7.63 7.32
CA LYS A 124 16.93 -7.13 6.68
C LYS A 124 16.88 -5.62 6.42
N TYR A 125 15.72 -5.05 6.13
CA TYR A 125 15.59 -3.61 5.89
C TYR A 125 15.58 -2.78 7.19
N LEU A 126 15.06 -3.34 8.28
CA LEU A 126 15.18 -2.73 9.62
C LEU A 126 16.63 -2.68 10.09
N LYS A 127 17.43 -3.71 9.80
CA LYS A 127 18.87 -3.73 10.12
C LYS A 127 19.64 -2.69 9.30
N GLN A 128 19.36 -2.58 8.01
CA GLN A 128 19.99 -1.58 7.12
C GLN A 128 19.55 -0.13 7.36
N ALA A 129 18.52 0.10 8.18
CA ALA A 129 18.08 1.45 8.55
C ALA A 129 18.85 2.02 9.77
N ASN A 130 19.75 1.24 10.37
CA ASN A 130 20.63 1.63 11.49
C ASN A 130 21.97 2.24 11.07
N THR A 131 22.33 2.11 9.79
CA THR A 131 23.50 2.71 9.15
C THR A 131 23.07 3.94 8.38
#